data_AF-A0A5K0WGV2-F1
#
_entry.id   AF-A0A5K0WGV2-F1
#
_cell.length_a   1.000
_cell.length_b   1.000
_cell.length_c   1.000
_cell.angle_alpha   90.00
_cell.angle_beta   90.00
_cell.angle_gamma   90.00
#
_symmetry.space_group_name_H-M   'P 1'
#
loop_
_entity.id
_entity.type
_entity.pdbx_description
1 polymer ?
#
loop_
_entity_poly.entity_id
_entity_poly.type
_entity_poly.pdbx_seq_one_letter_code
_entity_poly.pdbx_strand_id
1 'polypeptide(L)'
;ILPLFSKYRVINFNKTDARLANNGLPAELQKLRCHVNFQALKFNRRIEALGRKLVKVLHAKGPFVALHLRYEMDILAFSGCTHGCSEEEAEELKRM
;
A
#
# COMPACT_ATOMS: atom_id res chain seq x y z
N ILE A 1 1.09 -3.79 -26.39
CA ILE A 1 -0.34 -3.61 -26.05
C ILE A 1 -1.14 -3.10 -27.24
N LEU A 2 -0.75 -1.99 -27.87
CA LEU A 2 -1.52 -1.33 -28.95
C LEU A 2 -2.01 -2.27 -30.09
N PRO A 3 -1.18 -3.17 -30.66
CA PRO A 3 -1.63 -4.04 -31.77
C PRO A 3 -2.72 -5.03 -31.35
N LEU A 4 -2.62 -5.57 -30.13
CA LEU A 4 -3.63 -6.48 -29.58
C LEU A 4 -4.94 -5.74 -29.28
N PHE A 5 -4.86 -4.49 -28.80
CA PHE A 5 -6.03 -3.70 -28.48
C PHE A 5 -6.83 -3.35 -29.74
N SER A 6 -6.14 -2.97 -30.82
CA SER A 6 -6.76 -2.71 -32.12
C SER A 6 -7.51 -3.93 -32.67
N LYS A 7 -7.04 -5.15 -32.39
CA LYS A 7 -7.66 -6.40 -32.84
C LYS A 7 -8.86 -6.82 -31.98
N TYR A 8 -8.71 -6.83 -30.66
CA TYR A 8 -9.67 -7.48 -29.76
C TYR A 8 -10.63 -6.50 -29.06
N ARG A 9 -10.38 -5.19 -29.09
CA ARG A 9 -11.16 -4.09 -28.46
C ARG A 9 -11.25 -4.13 -26.93
N VAL A 10 -11.33 -5.31 -26.33
CA VAL A 10 -11.27 -5.56 -24.89
C VAL A 10 -10.11 -6.49 -24.63
N ILE A 11 -9.25 -6.14 -23.67
CA ILE A 11 -8.14 -6.97 -23.22
C ILE A 11 -8.28 -7.17 -21.72
N ASN A 12 -8.28 -8.42 -21.29
CA ASN A 12 -8.16 -8.78 -19.88
C ASN A 12 -6.70 -9.13 -19.57
N PHE A 13 -6.13 -8.48 -18.55
CA PHE A 13 -4.79 -8.79 -18.06
C PHE A 13 -4.94 -9.71 -16.84
N ASN A 14 -4.39 -10.91 -16.92
CA ASN A 14 -4.51 -11.93 -15.87
C ASN A 14 -3.45 -11.83 -14.76
N LYS A 15 -2.44 -10.97 -14.92
CA LYS A 15 -1.34 -10.75 -13.95
C LYS A 15 -1.14 -9.26 -13.68
N THR A 16 -2.20 -8.57 -13.26
CA THR A 16 -2.15 -7.13 -12.98
C THR A 16 -1.32 -6.75 -11.76
N ASP A 17 -1.00 -7.73 -10.92
CA ASP A 17 -0.11 -7.65 -9.77
C ASP A 17 1.38 -7.67 -10.15
N ALA A 18 1.72 -8.07 -11.38
CA ALA A 18 3.08 -7.99 -11.89
C ALA A 18 3.56 -6.52 -11.92
N ARG A 19 4.47 -6.18 -11.00
CA ARG A 19 4.96 -4.80 -10.83
C ARG A 19 5.71 -4.32 -12.09
N LEU A 20 5.04 -3.47 -12.87
CA LEU A 20 5.72 -2.57 -13.84
C LEU A 20 6.33 -1.32 -13.16
N ALA A 21 5.98 -1.11 -11.88
CA ALA A 21 6.13 0.16 -11.19
C ALA A 21 7.56 0.52 -10.76
N ASN A 22 8.50 -0.42 -10.79
CA ASN A 22 9.88 -0.25 -10.28
C ASN A 22 10.94 -0.19 -11.40
N ASN A 23 10.53 -0.02 -12.66
CA ASN A 23 11.38 -0.17 -13.84
C ASN A 23 12.10 1.13 -14.27
N GLY A 24 12.62 1.92 -13.32
CA GLY A 24 13.37 3.15 -13.65
C GLY A 24 12.50 4.29 -14.22
N LEU A 25 11.22 4.37 -13.82
CA LEU A 25 10.35 5.48 -14.24
C LEU A 25 10.89 6.83 -13.73
N PRO A 26 10.84 7.90 -14.54
CA PRO A 26 11.16 9.26 -14.10
C PRO A 26 10.38 9.66 -12.85
N ALA A 27 11.04 10.35 -11.93
CA ALA A 27 10.46 10.76 -10.64
C ALA A 27 9.15 11.55 -10.81
N GLU A 28 9.07 12.41 -11.82
CA GLU A 28 7.87 13.20 -12.09
C GLU A 28 6.66 12.34 -12.49
N LEU A 29 6.87 11.27 -13.26
CA LEU A 29 5.80 10.33 -13.59
C LEU A 29 5.36 9.52 -12.37
N GLN A 30 6.29 9.16 -11.48
CA GLN A 30 5.95 8.49 -10.23
C GLN A 30 5.11 9.39 -9.32
N LYS A 31 5.49 10.66 -9.18
CA LYS A 31 4.71 11.65 -8.41
C LYS A 31 3.33 11.83 -9.00
N LEU A 32 3.22 12.00 -10.32
CA LEU A 32 1.93 12.12 -11.00
C LEU A 32 1.05 10.90 -10.77
N ARG A 33 1.61 9.68 -10.91
CA ARG A 33 0.89 8.43 -10.65
C ARG A 33 0.37 8.37 -9.21
N CYS A 34 1.22 8.67 -8.24
CA CYS A 34 0.83 8.69 -6.82
C CYS A 34 -0.28 9.73 -6.57
N HIS A 35 -0.16 10.93 -7.13
CA HIS A 35 -1.16 11.99 -6.98
C HIS A 35 -2.51 11.58 -7.57
N VAL A 36 -2.53 11.07 -8.80
CA VAL A 36 -3.76 10.62 -9.46
C VAL A 36 -4.41 9.48 -8.67
N ASN A 37 -3.64 8.48 -8.24
CA ASN A 37 -4.18 7.37 -7.44
C ASN A 37 -4.76 7.85 -6.10
N PHE A 38 -4.08 8.78 -5.42
CA PHE A 38 -4.57 9.35 -4.16
C PHE A 38 -5.88 10.14 -4.34
N GLN A 39 -6.05 10.80 -5.49
CA GLN A 39 -7.28 11.53 -5.78
C GLN A 39 -8.42 10.61 -6.22
N ALA A 40 -8.12 9.55 -6.99
CA ALA A 40 -9.13 8.62 -7.48
C ALA A 40 -9.62 7.65 -6.40
N LEU A 41 -8.70 7.15 -5.57
CA LEU A 41 -9.00 6.16 -4.53
C LEU A 41 -9.49 6.85 -3.26
N LYS A 42 -10.77 7.22 -3.24
CA LYS A 42 -11.44 7.75 -2.05
C LYS A 42 -12.25 6.66 -1.38
N PHE A 43 -12.28 6.69 -0.05
CA PHE A 43 -13.22 5.89 0.71
C PHE A 43 -14.65 6.31 0.37
N ASN A 44 -15.59 5.37 0.49
CA ASN A 44 -16.99 5.73 0.38
C ASN A 44 -17.37 6.74 1.48
N ARG A 45 -18.44 7.51 1.23
CA ARG A 45 -18.88 8.59 2.13
C ARG A 45 -19.12 8.13 3.58
N ARG A 46 -19.57 6.88 3.78
CA ARG A 46 -19.86 6.34 5.12
C ARG A 46 -18.59 6.07 5.91
N ILE A 47 -17.57 5.47 5.28
CA ILE A 47 -16.27 5.21 5.89
C ILE A 47 -15.58 6.54 6.24
N GLU A 48 -15.60 7.51 5.33
CA GLU A 48 -15.02 8.82 5.62
C GLU A 48 -15.73 9.54 6.77
N ALA A 49 -17.07 9.49 6.81
CA ALA A 49 -17.85 10.10 7.88
C ALA A 49 -17.52 9.47 9.24
N LEU A 50 -17.35 8.15 9.28
CA LEU A 50 -16.91 7.43 10.48
C LEU A 50 -15.50 7.87 10.90
N GLY A 51 -14.55 7.90 9.96
CA GLY A 51 -13.18 8.35 10.23
C GLY A 51 -13.12 9.78 10.77
N ARG A 52 -13.86 10.72 10.16
CA ARG A 52 -13.97 12.11 10.64
C ARG A 52 -14.56 12.19 12.04
N LYS A 53 -15.58 11.37 12.35
CA LYS A 53 -16.18 11.31 13.68
C LYS A 53 -15.18 10.82 14.73
N LEU A 54 -14.42 9.77 14.42
CA LEU A 54 -13.37 9.25 15.31
C LEU A 54 -12.31 10.31 15.61
N VAL A 55 -11.76 10.96 14.58
CA VAL A 55 -10.75 12.02 14.74
C VAL A 55 -11.29 13.18 15.57
N LYS A 56 -12.56 13.59 15.34
CA LYS A 56 -13.20 14.65 16.12
C LYS A 56 -13.27 14.31 17.61
N VAL A 57 -13.60 13.06 17.94
CA VAL A 57 -13.65 12.59 19.34
C VAL A 57 -12.27 12.57 19.97
N LEU A 58 -11.24 12.14 19.23
CA LEU A 58 -9.86 12.13 19.72
C LEU A 58 -9.34 13.55 19.99
N HIS A 59 -9.53 14.48 19.05
CA HIS A 59 -9.14 15.89 19.25
C HIS A 59 -9.85 16.55 20.43
N ALA A 60 -11.13 16.21 20.68
CA ALA A 60 -11.85 16.73 21.84
C ALA A 60 -11.24 16.30 23.18
N LYS A 61 -10.44 15.21 23.19
CA LYS A 61 -9.73 14.72 24.37
C LYS A 61 -8.30 15.26 24.49
N GLY A 62 -7.83 16.02 23.50
CA GLY A 62 -6.49 16.62 23.46
C GLY A 62 -5.66 16.17 22.25
N PRO A 63 -4.40 16.62 22.17
CA PRO A 63 -3.46 16.17 21.16
C PRO A 63 -3.27 14.66 21.21
N PHE A 64 -3.14 14.01 20.04
CA PHE A 64 -2.92 12.58 19.96
C PHE A 64 -1.89 12.23 18.87
N VAL A 65 -1.30 11.04 18.98
CA VAL A 65 -0.42 10.44 17.97
C VAL A 65 -1.10 9.18 17.43
N ALA A 66 -1.08 9.01 16.11
CA ALA A 66 -1.56 7.80 15.45
C ALA A 66 -0.38 6.99 14.92
N LEU A 67 -0.31 5.71 15.29
CA LEU A 67 0.71 4.78 14.85
C LEU A 67 0.05 3.67 14.02
N HIS A 68 0.53 3.45 12.81
CA HIS A 68 0.18 2.29 12.01
C HIS A 68 1.29 1.26 12.15
N LEU A 69 1.02 0.21 12.90
CA LEU A 69 1.97 -0.86 13.17
C LEU A 69 1.58 -2.07 12.33
N ARG A 70 2.47 -2.51 11.45
CA ARG A 70 2.28 -3.65 10.55
C ARG A 70 3.31 -4.72 10.94
N TYR A 71 2.87 -5.75 11.67
CA TYR A 71 3.71 -6.80 12.27
C TYR A 71 3.58 -8.14 11.56
N GLU A 72 2.93 -8.18 10.41
CA GLU A 72 2.80 -9.39 9.63
C GLU A 72 4.18 -9.90 9.19
N MET A 73 4.35 -11.22 9.22
CA MET A 73 5.64 -11.87 8.96
C MET A 73 6.22 -11.50 7.59
N ASP A 74 5.38 -11.25 6.59
CA ASP A 74 5.80 -10.78 5.25
C ASP A 74 6.53 -9.43 5.30
N ILE A 75 6.09 -8.53 6.17
CA ILE A 75 6.73 -7.21 6.37
C ILE A 75 8.02 -7.35 7.16
N LEU A 76 8.02 -8.18 8.21
CA LEU A 76 9.20 -8.40 9.03
C LEU A 76 10.31 -9.04 8.17
N ALA A 77 9.99 -10.10 7.42
CA ALA A 77 10.90 -10.75 6.49
C ALA A 77 11.41 -9.76 5.41
N PHE A 78 10.51 -8.96 4.81
CA PHE A 78 10.90 -7.98 3.80
C PHE A 78 11.84 -6.89 4.35
N SER A 79 11.65 -6.47 5.60
CA SER A 79 12.48 -5.45 6.25
C SER A 79 13.86 -5.97 6.67
N GLY A 80 14.01 -7.29 6.81
CA GLY A 80 15.22 -7.93 7.36
C GLY A 80 15.49 -7.58 8.83
N CYS A 81 14.52 -7.02 9.55
CA CYS A 81 14.67 -6.64 10.95
C CYS A 81 14.39 -7.84 11.86
N THR A 82 15.38 -8.24 12.65
CA THR A 82 15.26 -9.30 13.68
C THR A 82 15.26 -8.74 15.10
N HIS A 83 15.10 -7.41 15.24
CA HIS A 83 15.12 -6.76 16.54
C HIS A 83 13.91 -7.20 17.38
N GLY A 84 14.17 -7.83 18.52
CA GLY A 84 13.14 -8.39 19.40
C GLY A 84 12.72 -9.82 19.06
N CYS A 85 13.28 -10.42 18.00
CA CYS A 85 13.11 -11.84 17.70
C CYS A 85 14.05 -12.70 18.54
N SER A 86 13.60 -13.90 18.87
CA SER A 86 14.45 -15.02 19.27
C SER A 86 15.27 -15.54 18.08
N GLU A 87 16.26 -16.40 18.34
CA GLU A 87 17.06 -17.02 17.28
C GLU A 87 16.21 -17.88 16.34
N GLU A 88 15.21 -18.58 16.88
CA GLU A 88 14.28 -19.41 16.10
C GLU A 88 13.40 -18.55 15.17
N GLU A 89 12.79 -17.48 15.69
CA GLU A 89 11.97 -16.55 14.91
C GLU A 89 12.81 -15.83 13.84
N ALA A 90 14.05 -15.43 14.17
CA ALA A 90 14.96 -14.81 13.22
C ALA A 90 15.35 -15.75 12.06
N GLU A 91 15.43 -17.06 12.33
CA GLU A 91 15.71 -18.06 11.31
C GLU A 91 14.46 -18.39 10.47
N GLU A 92 13.27 -18.38 11.08
CA GLU A 92 12.00 -18.54 10.37
C GLU A 92 11.79 -17.43 9.33
N LEU A 93 12.08 -16.17 9.69
CA LEU A 93 11.95 -15.02 8.79
C LEU A 93 12.84 -15.08 7.54
N LYS A 94 13.91 -15.89 7.53
CA LYS A 94 14.78 -16.08 6.35
C LYS A 94 14.25 -17.11 5.37
N ARG A 95 13.29 -17.94 5.77
CA ARG A 95 12.77 -19.07 4.98
C ARG A 95 11.55 -18.69 4.15
N MET A 96 11.01 -17.48 4.32
CA MET A 96 9.88 -16.91 3.56
C MET A 96 10.36 -16.13 2.34
#